data_AF-A0A3M1QHQ4-F1
#
_entry.id   AF-A0A3M1QHQ4-F1
#
_cell.length_a   1.000
_cell.length_b   1.000
_cell.length_c   1.000
_cell.angle_alpha   90.00
_cell.angle_beta   90.00
_cell.angle_gamma   90.00
#
_symmetry.space_group_name_H-M   'P 1'
#
loop_
_entity.id
_entity.type
_entity.pdbx_description
1 polymer ?
#
loop_
_entity_poly.entity_id
_entity_poly.type
_entity_poly.pdbx_seq_one_letter_code
_entity_poly.pdbx_strand_id
1 'polypeptide(L)' 'MFSEDFTLSKRQLGFLLFTAGMLGFVAILSIDLLDSGREGGIGPAQRIGLFITVLTAFAGLTLIPLGDKPA' A
#
# COMPACT_ATOMS: atom_id res chain seq x y z
N MET A 1 17.71 -20.11 -13.00
CA MET A 1 16.51 -20.04 -13.88
C MET A 1 15.66 -18.86 -13.43
N PHE A 2 16.06 -17.64 -13.78
CA PHE A 2 15.17 -16.49 -13.72
C PHE A 2 14.86 -16.18 -15.17
N SER A 3 13.67 -16.56 -15.64
CA SER A 3 13.18 -16.16 -16.97
C SER A 3 13.02 -14.64 -16.95
N GLU A 4 13.59 -13.97 -17.96
CA GLU A 4 13.44 -12.54 -18.19
C GLU A 4 11.97 -12.16 -18.51
N ASP A 5 11.12 -13.16 -18.80
CA ASP A 5 9.68 -13.06 -19.04
C ASP A 5 8.80 -13.30 -17.78
N PHE A 6 9.32 -13.17 -16.55
CA PHE A 6 8.45 -13.15 -15.37
C PHE A 6 7.75 -11.80 -15.27
N THR A 7 6.84 -11.52 -16.21
CA THR A 7 6.06 -10.30 -16.20
C THR A 7 4.91 -10.47 -15.22
N LEU A 8 4.99 -9.80 -14.06
CA LEU A 8 3.86 -9.70 -13.15
C LEU A 8 2.66 -9.17 -13.92
N SER A 9 1.51 -9.82 -13.78
CA SER A 9 0.31 -9.32 -14.42
C SER A 9 -0.16 -8.04 -13.74
N LYS A 10 -0.82 -7.13 -14.47
CA LYS A 10 -1.41 -5.90 -13.88
C LYS A 10 -2.32 -6.22 -12.72
N ARG A 11 -3.06 -7.33 -12.79
CA ARG A 11 -3.86 -7.85 -11.68
C ARG A 11 -3.01 -8.24 -10.47
N GLN A 12 -1.92 -8.99 -10.65
CA GLN A 12 -1.01 -9.36 -9.57
C GLN A 12 -0.35 -8.14 -8.93
N LEU A 13 0.14 -7.21 -9.75
CA LEU A 13 0.68 -5.94 -9.29
C LEU A 13 -0.39 -5.12 -8.55
N GLY A 14 -1.62 -5.10 -9.06
CA GLY A 14 -2.76 -4.43 -8.43
C GLY A 14 -3.05 -4.96 -7.04
N PHE A 15 -3.09 -6.30 -6.87
CA PHE A 15 -3.23 -6.91 -5.55
C PHE A 15 -2.05 -6.61 -4.63
N LEU A 16 -0.82 -6.62 -5.13
CA LEU A 16 0.37 -6.30 -4.34
C LEU A 16 0.31 -4.86 -3.83
N LEU A 17 0.05 -3.90 -4.71
CA LEU A 17 -0.06 -2.49 -4.32
C LEU A 17 -1.24 -2.25 -3.36
N PHE A 18 -2.39 -2.87 -3.63
CA PHE A 18 -3.56 -2.74 -2.75
C PHE A 18 -3.28 -3.29 -1.35
N THR A 19 -2.76 -4.51 -1.26
CA THR A 19 -2.43 -5.14 0.02
C THR A 19 -1.33 -4.39 0.77
N ALA A 20 -0.26 -3.97 0.08
CA ALA A 20 0.81 -3.17 0.68
C ALA A 20 0.32 -1.81 1.20
N GLY A 21 -0.52 -1.11 0.43
CA GLY A 21 -1.14 0.15 0.86
C GLY A 21 -2.03 -0.04 2.09
N MET A 22 -2.88 -1.07 2.10
CA MET A 22 -3.75 -1.36 3.25
C MET A 22 -2.96 -1.75 4.50
N LEU A 23 -1.94 -2.60 4.37
CA LEU A 23 -1.08 -3.00 5.48
C LEU A 23 -0.29 -1.82 6.04
N GLY A 24 0.27 -0.97 5.15
CA GLY A 24 0.96 0.25 5.56
C GLY A 24 0.04 1.23 6.30
N PHE A 25 -1.19 1.42 5.81
CA PHE A 25 -2.18 2.28 6.46
C PHE A 25 -2.51 1.79 7.87
N VAL A 26 -2.83 0.50 8.01
CA VAL A 26 -3.11 -0.13 9.32
C VAL A 26 -1.90 -0.05 10.25
N ALA A 27 -0.69 -0.28 9.74
CA ALA A 27 0.54 -0.19 10.52
C ALA A 27 0.75 1.22 11.08
N ILE A 28 0.56 2.27 10.27
CA ILE A 28 0.71 3.66 10.73
C ILE A 28 -0.32 3.99 11.82
N LEU A 29 -1.59 3.60 11.64
CA LEU A 29 -2.61 3.81 12.67
C LEU A 29 -2.33 3.00 13.95
N SER A 30 -1.75 1.81 13.81
CA SER A 30 -1.39 0.97 14.96
C SER A 30 -0.29 1.59 15.81
N ILE A 31 0.62 2.36 15.22
CA ILE A 31 1.66 3.10 15.97
C ILE A 31 1.00 4.09 16.93
N ASP A 32 0.00 4.85 16.48
CA ASP A 32 -0.73 5.81 17.31
C ASP A 32 -1.52 5.12 18.43
N LEU A 33 -2.16 3.99 18.13
CA LEU A 33 -2.88 3.20 19.14
C LEU A 33 -1.95 2.67 20.25
N LEU A 34 -0.75 2.22 19.87
CA LEU A 34 0.26 1.70 20.81
C LEU A 34 0.98 2.82 21.57
N ASP A 35 1.13 4.01 20.99
CA ASP A 35 1.78 5.18 21.59
C ASP A 35 0.78 6.09 22.35
N SER A 36 -0.42 5.59 22.65
CA SER A 36 -1.57 6.30 23.27
C SER A 36 -1.34 6.88 24.70
N GLY A 37 -0.09 6.97 25.16
CA GLY A 37 0.32 7.64 26.39
C GLY A 37 1.10 8.95 26.20
N ARG A 38 1.36 9.38 24.96
CA ARG A 38 2.13 10.58 24.62
C ARG A 38 1.21 11.64 24.03
N GLU A 39 1.29 12.90 24.48
CA GLU A 39 0.41 14.02 24.05
C GLU A 39 0.53 14.42 22.56
N GLY A 40 1.15 13.61 21.71
CA GLY A 40 1.31 13.86 20.28
C GLY A 40 0.53 12.83 19.48
N GLY A 41 -0.63 13.21 18.94
CA GLY A 41 -1.33 12.40 17.94
C GLY A 41 -0.59 12.35 16.60
N ILE A 42 -1.31 12.08 15.51
CA ILE A 42 -0.71 11.83 14.18
C ILE A 42 0.21 12.97 13.70
N GLY A 43 1.52 12.72 13.77
CA GLY A 43 2.56 13.66 13.39
C GLY A 43 2.65 13.90 11.87
N PRO A 44 3.35 14.96 11.40
CA PRO A 44 3.42 15.31 9.98
C PRO A 44 3.90 14.18 9.08
N ALA A 45 4.90 13.40 9.52
CA ALA A 45 5.41 12.26 8.77
C ALA A 45 4.36 11.13 8.64
N GLN A 46 3.61 10.84 9.71
CA GLN A 46 2.54 9.84 9.67
C GLN A 46 1.40 10.29 8.74
N ARG A 47 1.04 11.58 8.72
CA ARG A 47 0.03 12.11 7.78
C ARG A 47 0.43 11.92 6.33
N ILE A 48 1.68 12.22 5.99
CA ILE A 48 2.22 11.99 4.64
C ILE A 48 2.24 10.49 4.34
N GLY A 49 2.67 9.66 5.29
CA GLY A 49 2.64 8.21 5.16
C GLY A 49 1.24 7.66 4.90
N LEU A 50 0.23 8.10 5.66
CA LEU A 50 -1.17 7.73 5.46
C LEU A 50 -1.64 8.13 4.05
N PHE A 51 -1.34 9.34 3.61
CA PHE A 51 -1.69 9.79 2.26
C PHE A 51 -1.05 8.91 1.18
N ILE A 52 0.25 8.60 1.31
CA ILE A 52 0.97 7.71 0.38
C ILE A 52 0.32 6.32 0.37
N THR A 53 0.05 5.73 1.54
CA THR A 53 -0.55 4.38 1.62
C THR A 53 -1.93 4.31 0.98
N VAL A 54 -2.75 5.36 1.11
CA VAL A 54 -4.04 5.48 0.42
C VAL A 54 -3.85 5.58 -1.10
N LEU A 55 -2.92 6.41 -1.58
CA LEU A 55 -2.62 6.51 -3.01
C LEU A 55 -2.10 5.19 -3.58
N THR A 56 -1.23 4.49 -2.86
CA THR A 56 -0.72 3.17 -3.24
C THR A 56 -1.85 2.15 -3.32
N ALA A 57 -2.75 2.12 -2.33
CA ALA A 57 -3.90 1.23 -2.34
C ALA A 57 -4.83 1.52 -3.53
N PHE A 58 -5.12 2.81 -3.76
CA PHE A 58 -5.95 3.25 -4.88
C PHE A 58 -5.33 2.91 -6.23
N ALA A 59 -4.02 3.13 -6.41
CA ALA A 59 -3.28 2.71 -7.60
C ALA A 59 -3.36 1.18 -7.81
N GLY A 60 -3.31 0.39 -6.73
CA GLY A 60 -3.55 -1.05 -6.81
C GLY A 60 -4.94 -1.39 -7.34
N LEU A 61 -5.98 -0.73 -6.82
CA LEU A 61 -7.37 -0.93 -7.25
C LEU A 61 -7.58 -0.60 -8.73
N THR A 62 -6.90 0.42 -9.28
CA THR A 62 -7.03 0.76 -10.71
C THR A 62 -6.38 -0.28 -11.63
N LEU A 63 -5.41 -1.05 -11.14
CA LEU A 63 -4.72 -2.09 -11.92
C LEU A 63 -5.45 -3.44 -11.93
N ILE A 64 -6.19 -3.78 -10.86
CA ILE A 64 -6.95 -5.05 -10.77
C ILE A 64 -7.88 -5.29 -11.97
N PRO A 65 -8.70 -4.33 -12.44
CA PRO A 65 -9.59 -4.53 -13.59
C PRO A 65 -8.87 -4.60 -14.94
N LEU A 66 -7.59 -4.21 -15.03
CA LEU A 66 -6.81 -4.29 -16.28
C LEU A 66 -6.41 -5.73 -16.65
N GLY A 67 -6.63 -6.68 -15.73
CA GLY A 67 -6.53 -8.11 -15.98
C GLY A 67 -5.10 -8.62 -16.10
N ASP A 68 -4.93 -9.71 -16.84
CA ASP A 68 -3.69 -10.49 -16.85
C ASP A 68 -2.66 -9.99 -17.89
N LYS A 69 -2.82 -8.75 -18.35
CA LYS A 69 -1.82 -8.10 -19.22
C LYS A 69 -0.51 -7.90 -18.43
N PRO A 70 0.65 -8.06 -19.06
CA PRO A 70 1.93 -7.74 -18.42
C PRO A 70 1.91 -6.31 -17.88
N ALA A 71 2.39 -6.12 -16.64
CA ALA A 71 2.50 -4.82 -15.99
C ALA A 71 3.50 -3.90 -16.70
#